data_AF-A0A3A4KJX6-F1
#
_entry.id   AF-A0A3A4KJX6-F1
#
_cell.length_a   1.000
_cell.length_b   1.000
_cell.length_c   1.000
_cell.angle_alpha   90.00
_cell.angle_beta   90.00
_cell.angle_gamma   90.00
#
_symmetry.space_group_name_H-M   'P 1'
#
loop_
_entity.id
_entity.type
_entity.pdbx_description
1 polymer ?
#
loop_
_entity_poly.entity_id
_entity_poly.type
_entity_poly.pdbx_seq_one_letter_code
_entity_poly.pdbx_strand_id
1 'polypeptide(L)' 'MKRTTVAVVPVPPEPRLTPEQLEERWPGITRQRLAQWRYLRVGPDYIKVGKSVFYPLSSVLDYEQRNTVTCGGAA' A
#
# COMPACT_ATOMS: atom_id res chain seq x y z
N MET A 1 24.06 -1.83 33.07
CA MET A 1 23.40 -3.11 32.69
C MET A 1 21.89 -2.94 32.71
N LYS A 2 21.26 -2.58 31.59
CA LYS A 2 19.85 -2.90 31.25
C LYS A 2 19.78 -2.90 29.72
N ARG A 3 20.03 -4.05 29.10
CA ARG A 3 19.72 -4.22 27.66
C ARG A 3 18.21 -4.38 27.60
N THR A 4 17.50 -3.29 27.31
CA THR A 4 16.07 -3.35 27.02
C THR A 4 15.93 -4.15 25.74
N THR A 5 15.53 -5.41 25.88
CA THR A 5 15.20 -6.26 24.75
C THR A 5 13.89 -5.72 24.17
N VAL A 6 13.96 -5.15 22.97
CA VAL A 6 12.75 -4.82 22.21
C VAL A 6 12.17 -6.15 21.78
N ALA A 7 10.98 -6.47 22.25
CA ALA A 7 10.22 -7.60 21.75
C ALA A 7 10.03 -7.40 20.24
N VAL A 8 10.70 -8.22 19.42
CA VAL A 8 10.33 -8.39 18.02
C VAL A 8 8.97 -9.06 18.04
N VAL A 9 7.92 -8.25 17.99
CA VAL A 9 6.56 -8.74 17.73
C VAL A 9 6.63 -9.40 16.34
N PRO A 10 6.32 -10.70 16.20
CA PRO A 10 6.11 -11.27 14.89
C PRO A 10 4.85 -10.60 14.33
N VAL A 11 5.03 -9.53 13.55
CA VAL A 11 3.96 -8.96 12.75
C VAL A 11 3.40 -10.13 11.95
N PRO A 12 2.11 -10.52 12.14
CA PRO A 12 1.48 -11.48 11.24
C PRO A 12 1.71 -10.95 9.82
N PRO A 13 1.99 -11.78 8.80
CA PRO A 13 2.29 -11.28 7.48
C PRO A 13 1.05 -10.56 6.94
N GLU A 14 0.96 -9.26 7.23
CA GLU A 14 0.01 -8.33 6.66
C GLU A 14 0.02 -8.61 5.16
N PRO A 15 -1.12 -8.96 4.56
CA PRO A 15 -1.14 -9.34 3.15
C PRO A 15 -0.52 -8.20 2.35
N ARG A 16 0.54 -8.52 1.60
CA ARG A 16 1.23 -7.56 0.74
C ARG A 16 0.90 -7.87 -0.70
N LEU A 17 0.47 -6.85 -1.43
CA LEU A 17 0.14 -6.95 -2.84
C LEU A 17 1.39 -6.66 -3.66
N THR A 18 1.69 -7.50 -4.64
CA THR A 18 2.62 -7.13 -5.71
C THR A 18 1.97 -6.11 -6.65
N PRO A 19 2.74 -5.42 -7.52
CA PRO A 19 2.16 -4.53 -8.52
C PRO A 19 1.15 -5.23 -9.43
N GLU A 20 1.37 -6.51 -9.77
CA GLU A 20 0.40 -7.33 -10.51
C GLU A 20 -0.91 -7.54 -9.75
N GLN A 21 -0.83 -7.87 -8.46
CA GLN A 21 -2.03 -8.09 -7.64
C GLN A 21 -2.79 -6.79 -7.38
N LEU A 22 -2.09 -5.65 -7.30
CA LEU A 22 -2.73 -4.35 -7.16
C LEU A 22 -3.39 -3.89 -8.47
N GLU A 23 -2.80 -4.20 -9.63
CA GLU A 23 -3.41 -4.00 -10.95
C GLU A 23 -4.72 -4.79 -11.10
N GLU A 24 -4.76 -6.04 -10.62
CA GLU A 24 -5.99 -6.85 -10.59
C GLU A 24 -7.07 -6.25 -9.68
N ARG A 25 -6.66 -5.70 -8.52
CA ARG A 25 -7.59 -5.04 -7.57
C ARG A 25 -8.16 -3.75 -8.13
N TRP A 26 -7.35 -2.96 -8.82
CA TRP A 26 -7.72 -1.67 -9.41
C TRP A 26 -7.72 -1.74 -10.94
N PRO A 27 -8.72 -2.38 -11.56
CA PRO A 27 -8.79 -2.49 -13.01
C PRO A 27 -8.74 -1.09 -13.64
N GLY A 28 -7.78 -0.90 -14.56
CA GLY A 28 -7.49 0.39 -15.20
C GLY A 28 -6.26 1.13 -14.65
N ILE A 29 -5.69 0.68 -13.52
CA ILE A 29 -4.40 1.16 -13.02
C ILE A 29 -3.32 0.13 -13.39
N THR A 30 -2.55 0.45 -14.43
CA THR A 30 -1.50 -0.46 -14.92
C THR A 30 -0.24 -0.44 -14.03
N ARG A 31 0.57 -1.49 -14.11
CA ARG A 31 1.90 -1.54 -13.45
C ARG A 31 2.80 -0.36 -13.81
N GLN A 32 2.72 0.15 -15.05
CA GLN A 32 3.46 1.34 -15.47
C GLN A 32 2.99 2.59 -14.71
N ARG A 33 1.67 2.75 -14.54
CA ARG A 33 1.10 3.85 -13.77
C ARG A 33 1.51 3.76 -12.29
N LEU A 34 1.50 2.56 -11.71
CA LEU A 34 2.03 2.32 -10.36
C LEU A 34 3.53 2.64 -10.24
N ALA A 35 4.32 2.39 -11.29
CA ALA A 35 5.73 2.79 -11.32
C ALA A 35 5.91 4.31 -11.36
N GLN A 36 5.13 5.00 -12.18
CA GLN A 36 5.10 6.46 -12.25
C GLN A 36 4.67 7.06 -10.90
N TRP A 37 3.66 6.49 -10.25
CA TRP A 37 3.20 6.90 -8.92
C TRP A 37 4.33 6.86 -7.89
N ARG A 38 5.10 5.76 -7.85
CA ARG A 38 6.28 5.65 -6.98
C ARG A 38 7.37 6.66 -7.31
N TYR A 39 7.58 6.97 -8.59
CA TYR A 39 8.52 8.02 -9.01
C TYR A 39 8.08 9.41 -8.54
N LEU A 40 6.80 9.73 -8.72
CA LEU A 40 6.19 11.00 -8.32
C LEU A 40 5.87 11.09 -6.82
N ARG A 41 6.10 10.02 -6.05
CA ARG A 41 5.74 9.91 -4.62
C ARG A 41 4.25 10.16 -4.36
N VAL A 42 3.39 9.71 -5.26
CA VAL A 42 1.93 9.73 -5.11
C VAL A 42 1.41 8.31 -5.03
N GLY A 43 0.29 8.08 -4.34
CA GLY A 43 -0.31 6.76 -4.19
C GLY A 43 -0.20 6.17 -2.77
N PRO A 44 -0.56 4.88 -2.61
CA PRO A 44 -0.35 4.15 -1.36
C PRO A 44 1.14 3.96 -1.06
N ASP A 45 1.48 3.84 0.23
CA ASP A 45 2.83 3.51 0.64
C ASP A 45 3.26 2.13 0.14
N TYR A 46 4.55 1.98 -0.13
CA TYR A 46 5.12 0.77 -0.68
C TYR A 46 6.44 0.42 0.00
N ILE A 47 6.72 -0.88 0.04
CA ILE A 47 7.97 -1.46 0.49
C ILE A 47 8.78 -1.80 -0.75
N LYS A 48 10.04 -1.33 -0.81
CA LYS A 48 10.98 -1.69 -1.87
C LYS A 48 12.06 -2.62 -1.31
N VAL A 49 12.15 -3.83 -1.85
CA VAL A 49 13.16 -4.83 -1.48
C VAL A 49 13.94 -5.21 -2.73
N GLY A 50 15.12 -4.61 -2.91
CA GLY A 50 15.92 -4.77 -4.12
C GLY A 50 15.17 -4.30 -5.37
N LYS A 51 14.87 -5.24 -6.27
CA LYS A 51 14.09 -5.00 -7.50
C LYS A 51 12.58 -5.18 -7.30
N SER A 52 12.16 -5.80 -6.20
CA SER A 52 10.75 -6.09 -5.92
C SER A 52 10.10 -4.96 -5.15
N VAL A 53 8.81 -4.78 -5.41
CA VAL A 53 7.97 -3.76 -4.77
C VAL A 53 6.73 -4.46 -4.21
N PHE A 54 6.31 -4.06 -3.02
CA PHE A 54 5.14 -4.58 -2.36
C PHE A 54 4.31 -3.44 -1.78
N TYR A 55 2.99 -3.58 -1.81
CA TYR A 55 2.07 -2.66 -1.19
C TYR A 55 1.42 -3.36 0.00
N PRO A 56 1.67 -2.90 1.25
CA PRO A 56 0.91 -3.39 2.40
C PRO A 56 -0.59 -3.14 2.19
N LEU A 57 -1.42 -4.14 2.49
CA LEU A 57 -2.87 -3.98 2.31
C LEU A 57 -3.41 -2.79 3.12
N SER A 58 -2.93 -2.58 4.35
CA SER A 58 -3.29 -1.42 5.18
C SER A 58 -3.06 -0.09 4.45
N SER A 59 -1.87 0.12 3.88
CA SER A 59 -1.53 1.32 3.12
C SER A 59 -2.42 1.51 1.88
N VAL A 60 -2.83 0.42 1.24
CA VAL A 60 -3.76 0.43 0.10
C VAL A 60 -5.15 0.86 0.57
N LEU A 61 -5.68 0.26 1.65
CA LEU A 61 -6.98 0.61 2.21
C LEU A 61 -7.02 2.07 2.68
N ASP A 62 -5.95 2.55 3.33
CA ASP A 62 -5.83 3.95 3.76
C ASP A 62 -5.82 4.90 2.58
N TYR A 63 -5.21 4.49 1.45
CA TYR A 63 -5.27 5.26 0.21
C TYR A 63 -6.69 5.25 -0.37
N GLU A 64 -7.36 4.08 -0.43
CA GLU A 64 -8.74 3.98 -0.92
C GLU A 64 -9.68 4.87 -0.12
N GLN A 65 -9.60 4.84 1.22
CA GLN A 65 -10.40 5.69 2.08
C GLN A 65 -10.18 7.18 1.79
N ARG A 66 -8.92 7.62 1.68
CA ARG A 66 -8.58 9.01 1.34
C ARG A 66 -9.07 9.44 -0.05
N ASN A 67 -9.21 8.49 -0.98
CA ASN A 67 -9.66 8.75 -2.35
C ASN A 67 -11.14 8.40 -2.57
N THR A 68 -11.86 8.00 -1.52
CA THR A 68 -13.30 7.72 -1.59
C THR A 68 -14.06 9.03 -1.59
N VAL A 69 -14.82 9.29 -2.66
CA VAL A 69 -15.71 10.44 -2.75
C VAL A 69 -17.06 10.07 -2.15
N THR A 70 -17.45 10.71 -1.03
CA THR A 70 -18.77 10.52 -0.44
C THR A 70 -19.82 11.24 -1.27
N CYS A 71 -20.59 10.49 -2.05
CA CYS A 71 -21.75 11.02 -2.76
C CYS A 71 -22.97 11.01 -1.81
N GLY A 72 -23.23 12.13 -1.14
CA GLY A 72 -24.44 12.36 -0.38
C GLY A 72 -25.30 13.41 -1.08
N GLY A 73 -26.34 12.99 -1.80
CA GLY A 73 -27.39 13.91 -2.21
C GLY A 73 -27.99 14.51 -0.94
N ALA A 74 -27.99 15.84 -0.85
CA ALA A 74 -28.73 16.55 0.20
C ALA A 74 -30.21 16.11 0.12
N ALA A 75 -30.74 15.63 1.23
CA ALA A 75 -32.18 15.44 1.42
C ALA A 75 -32.84 16.78 1.75
#